data_AF-A0A449BJP0-F1
#
_entry.id   AF-A0A449BJP0-F1
#
_cell.length_a   1.000
_cell.length_b   1.000
_cell.length_c   1.000
_cell.angle_alpha   90.00
_cell.angle_beta   90.00
_cell.angle_gamma   90.00
#
_symmetry.space_group_name_H-M   'P 1'
#
loop_
_entity.id
_entity.type
_entity.pdbx_description
1 polymer ?
#
loop_
_entity_poly.entity_id
_entity_poly.type
_entity_poly.pdbx_seq_one_letter_code
_entity_poly.pdbx_strand_id
1 'polypeptide(L)'
;MFVEVFSITYLLALVITVFTVLGTYLFLVKKEKKFQYRYLLVWSFLCFVLHFAKQLVYLDATQLSKSTAENICALSTMIFPFIMLFKKKNILHDFMFFIGVIGGLAGVIYPTEALGESIFTFETIRFYFSHISLLVIPLLLALLGLRVPDLKKWWLIPLCFLGYQFILMLNTALLTFTGMVKREGFTPFELFISRQYLNNSFTFGPTDDMGAVGKFIGNLTLPLMRKDILNINQGKETYWPVIWLLTPSYILLTPLYVLFTLPFNLKKQNKEKTKLVLNAKSNY
;
A
#
# COMPACT_ATOMS: atom_id res chain seq x y z
N MET A 1 -24.13 -10.17 -10.81
CA MET A 1 -23.46 -10.92 -9.72
C MET A 1 -22.66 -9.89 -8.93
N PHE A 2 -23.13 -9.52 -7.75
CA PHE A 2 -22.56 -8.44 -6.94
C PHE A 2 -21.50 -8.96 -5.98
N VAL A 3 -20.57 -8.11 -5.56
CA VAL A 3 -19.57 -8.45 -4.55
C VAL A 3 -20.12 -8.09 -3.16
N GLU A 4 -20.27 -9.10 -2.32
CA GLU A 4 -20.63 -8.97 -0.90
C GLU A 4 -19.66 -9.82 -0.08
N VAL A 5 -19.37 -9.42 1.15
CA VAL A 5 -18.46 -10.21 2.00
C VAL A 5 -19.05 -11.62 2.19
N PHE A 6 -18.22 -12.64 1.98
CA PHE A 6 -18.61 -14.07 1.98
C PHE A 6 -19.52 -14.55 0.83
N SER A 7 -19.81 -13.71 -0.16
CA SER A 7 -20.49 -14.18 -1.37
C SER A 7 -19.60 -15.09 -2.23
N ILE A 8 -20.20 -15.79 -3.19
CA ILE A 8 -19.47 -16.64 -4.16
C ILE A 8 -18.47 -15.79 -4.97
N THR A 9 -18.84 -14.57 -5.38
CA THR A 9 -17.94 -13.65 -6.10
C THR A 9 -16.74 -13.22 -5.27
N TYR A 10 -16.96 -12.95 -3.99
CA TYR A 10 -15.90 -12.64 -3.05
C TYR A 10 -14.93 -13.82 -2.88
N LEU A 11 -15.46 -15.02 -2.62
CA LEU A 11 -14.64 -16.22 -2.50
C LEU A 11 -13.89 -16.54 -3.80
N LEU A 12 -14.52 -16.34 -4.95
CA LEU A 12 -13.89 -16.50 -6.25
C LEU A 12 -12.70 -15.55 -6.42
N ALA A 13 -12.82 -14.28 -6.01
CA ALA A 13 -11.72 -13.31 -6.07
C ALA A 13 -10.53 -13.72 -5.19
N LEU A 14 -10.78 -14.27 -3.99
CA LEU A 14 -9.74 -14.82 -3.13
C LEU A 14 -9.03 -16.01 -3.78
N VAL A 15 -9.81 -16.93 -4.35
CA VAL A 15 -9.29 -18.10 -5.06
C VAL A 15 -8.45 -17.69 -6.27
N ILE A 16 -8.93 -16.74 -7.07
CA ILE A 16 -8.18 -16.16 -8.20
C ILE A 16 -6.86 -15.55 -7.70
N THR A 17 -6.86 -14.87 -6.57
CA THR A 17 -5.64 -14.29 -5.99
C THR A 17 -4.61 -15.38 -5.66
N VAL A 18 -5.04 -16.45 -4.99
CA VAL A 18 -4.17 -17.60 -4.65
C VAL A 18 -3.63 -18.27 -5.91
N PHE A 19 -4.50 -18.56 -6.89
CA PHE A 19 -4.08 -19.15 -8.17
C PHE A 19 -3.14 -18.24 -8.94
N THR A 20 -3.33 -16.92 -8.86
CA THR A 20 -2.44 -15.94 -9.48
C THR A 20 -1.05 -16.00 -8.85
N VAL A 21 -0.95 -15.95 -7.51
CA VAL A 21 0.33 -16.06 -6.80
C VAL A 21 1.04 -17.38 -7.14
N LEU A 22 0.34 -18.51 -6.99
CA LEU A 22 0.92 -19.85 -7.20
C LEU A 22 1.25 -20.11 -8.66
N GLY A 23 0.31 -19.80 -9.57
CA GLY A 23 0.46 -19.99 -11.00
C GLY A 23 1.62 -19.16 -11.55
N THR A 24 1.71 -17.88 -11.20
CA THR A 24 2.83 -17.04 -11.62
C THR A 24 4.15 -17.51 -11.00
N TYR A 25 4.17 -17.91 -9.72
CA TYR A 25 5.37 -18.45 -9.08
C TYR A 25 5.89 -19.70 -9.82
N LEU A 26 5.02 -20.69 -10.05
CA LEU A 26 5.37 -21.93 -10.73
C LEU A 26 5.82 -21.70 -12.17
N PHE A 27 5.20 -20.74 -12.86
CA PHE A 27 5.60 -20.33 -14.21
C PHE A 27 7.00 -19.68 -14.21
N LEU A 28 7.26 -18.76 -13.27
CA LEU A 28 8.48 -17.96 -13.25
C LEU A 28 9.67 -18.69 -12.66
N VAL A 29 9.50 -19.59 -11.67
CA VAL A 29 10.61 -20.19 -10.92
C VAL A 29 11.64 -20.90 -11.80
N LYS A 30 11.21 -21.46 -12.94
CA LYS A 30 12.06 -22.18 -13.91
C LYS A 30 12.71 -21.26 -14.96
N LYS A 31 12.37 -19.97 -14.97
CA LYS A 31 12.88 -18.99 -15.96
C LYS A 31 14.15 -18.29 -15.45
N GLU A 32 14.90 -17.68 -16.37
CA GLU A 32 16.07 -16.87 -16.01
C GLU A 32 15.68 -15.63 -15.17
N LYS A 33 16.59 -15.17 -14.31
CA LYS A 33 16.35 -14.02 -13.41
C LYS A 33 15.96 -12.75 -14.15
N LYS A 34 16.56 -12.52 -15.32
CA LYS A 34 16.29 -11.37 -16.17
C LYS A 34 14.86 -11.38 -16.71
N PHE A 35 14.38 -12.54 -17.19
CA PHE A 35 13.00 -12.73 -17.59
C PHE A 35 12.04 -12.56 -16.42
N GLN A 36 12.30 -13.21 -15.28
CA GLN A 36 11.47 -13.09 -14.07
C GLN A 36 11.26 -11.61 -13.69
N TYR A 37 12.35 -10.84 -13.65
CA TYR A 37 12.31 -9.42 -13.32
C TYR A 37 11.52 -8.59 -14.34
N ARG A 38 11.78 -8.79 -15.64
CA ARG A 38 11.11 -8.06 -16.72
C ARG A 38 9.61 -8.36 -16.74
N TYR A 39 9.21 -9.60 -16.52
CA TYR A 39 7.80 -9.98 -16.43
C TYR A 39 7.08 -9.20 -15.33
N LEU A 40 7.64 -9.18 -14.12
CA LEU A 40 7.06 -8.44 -12.98
C LEU A 40 7.09 -6.92 -13.19
N LEU A 41 8.10 -6.39 -13.87
CA LEU A 41 8.19 -4.98 -14.23
C LEU A 41 7.12 -4.58 -15.26
N VAL A 42 6.92 -5.39 -16.29
CA VAL A 42 5.85 -5.13 -17.28
C VAL A 42 4.50 -5.18 -16.58
N TRP A 43 4.27 -6.15 -15.70
CA TRP A 43 3.04 -6.21 -14.90
C TRP A 43 2.85 -4.94 -14.04
N SER A 44 3.87 -4.47 -13.33
CA SER A 44 3.73 -3.22 -12.54
C SER A 44 3.39 -2.01 -13.41
N PHE A 45 3.95 -1.91 -14.62
CA PHE A 45 3.57 -0.87 -15.59
C PHE A 45 2.15 -1.05 -16.15
N LEU A 46 1.68 -2.28 -16.37
CA LEU A 46 0.29 -2.52 -16.75
C LEU A 46 -0.68 -2.06 -15.65
N CYS A 47 -0.35 -2.32 -14.39
CA CYS A 47 -1.13 -1.84 -13.25
C CYS A 47 -1.14 -0.31 -13.17
N PHE A 48 0.01 0.33 -13.41
CA PHE A 48 0.12 1.78 -13.50
C PHE A 48 -0.78 2.35 -14.62
N VAL A 49 -0.71 1.79 -15.82
CA VAL A 49 -1.54 2.24 -16.95
C VAL A 49 -3.02 2.05 -16.63
N LEU A 50 -3.40 0.90 -16.06
CA LEU A 50 -4.80 0.61 -15.72
C LEU A 50 -5.37 1.57 -14.66
N HIS A 51 -4.54 2.05 -13.73
CA HIS A 51 -4.96 3.05 -12.74
C HIS A 51 -5.45 4.34 -13.41
N PHE A 52 -4.75 4.82 -14.44
CA PHE A 52 -5.12 6.02 -15.20
C PHE A 52 -6.15 5.75 -16.30
N ALA A 53 -6.26 4.51 -16.79
CA ALA A 53 -7.22 4.12 -17.83
C ALA A 53 -8.67 4.41 -17.43
N LYS A 54 -8.98 4.52 -16.13
CA LYS A 54 -10.28 4.99 -15.62
C LYS A 54 -10.74 6.29 -16.27
N GLN A 55 -9.83 7.24 -16.48
CA GLN A 55 -10.16 8.53 -17.09
C GLN A 55 -10.59 8.40 -18.55
N LEU A 56 -10.13 7.35 -19.24
CA LEU A 56 -10.52 7.07 -20.62
C LEU A 56 -11.89 6.40 -20.72
N VAL A 57 -12.31 5.68 -19.68
CA VAL A 57 -13.60 4.96 -19.66
C VAL A 57 -14.76 5.90 -19.31
N TYR A 58 -14.58 6.76 -18.30
CA TYR A 58 -15.66 7.61 -17.79
C TYR A 58 -15.69 9.01 -18.41
N LEU A 59 -14.59 9.47 -19.04
CA LEU A 59 -14.45 10.80 -19.67
C LEU A 59 -15.03 11.95 -18.81
N ASP A 60 -14.85 11.87 -17.49
CA ASP A 60 -15.42 12.79 -16.52
C ASP A 60 -14.32 13.43 -15.67
N ALA A 61 -14.05 14.71 -15.94
CA ALA A 61 -13.05 15.50 -15.23
C ALA A 61 -13.35 15.64 -13.72
N THR A 62 -14.60 15.45 -13.29
CA THR A 62 -14.96 15.49 -11.86
C THR A 62 -14.49 14.24 -11.11
N GLN A 63 -14.19 13.15 -11.82
CA GLN A 63 -13.63 11.91 -11.27
C GLN A 63 -12.09 11.91 -11.31
N LEU A 64 -11.43 13.00 -11.72
CA LEU A 64 -9.98 13.05 -11.87
C LEU A 64 -9.26 12.78 -10.54
N SER A 65 -9.86 13.21 -9.43
CA SER A 65 -9.37 12.95 -8.06
C SER A 65 -9.18 11.45 -7.78
N LYS A 66 -10.02 10.57 -8.36
CA LYS A 66 -9.96 9.10 -8.21
C LYS A 66 -8.87 8.40 -9.05
N SER A 67 -8.08 9.18 -9.79
CA SER A 67 -6.89 8.73 -10.50
C SER A 67 -5.62 9.44 -10.00
N THR A 68 -5.70 10.01 -8.80
CA THR A 68 -4.56 10.63 -8.12
C THR A 68 -4.07 9.77 -6.96
N ALA A 69 -3.07 10.27 -6.22
CA ALA A 69 -2.60 9.65 -4.99
C ALA A 69 -3.63 9.87 -3.85
N GLU A 70 -4.83 9.30 -3.98
CA GLU A 70 -5.93 9.48 -3.03
C GLU A 70 -5.82 8.56 -1.79
N ASN A 71 -5.09 7.44 -1.93
CA ASN A 71 -4.83 6.49 -0.87
C ASN A 71 -3.49 5.77 -1.08
N ILE A 72 -3.06 4.99 -0.08
CA ILE A 72 -1.79 4.24 -0.12
C ILE A 72 -1.74 3.27 -1.31
N CYS A 73 -2.84 2.61 -1.66
CA CYS A 73 -2.89 1.65 -2.78
C CYS A 73 -2.71 2.36 -4.13
N ALA A 74 -3.44 3.45 -4.36
CA ALA A 74 -3.31 4.29 -5.55
C ALA A 74 -1.87 4.81 -5.71
N LEU A 75 -1.30 5.37 -4.64
CA LEU A 75 0.09 5.84 -4.64
C LEU A 75 1.07 4.69 -4.90
N SER A 76 0.85 3.51 -4.31
CA SER A 76 1.69 2.33 -4.53
C SER A 76 1.66 1.89 -6.00
N THR A 77 0.48 1.82 -6.62
CA THR A 77 0.32 1.51 -8.04
C THR A 77 1.04 2.53 -8.92
N MET A 78 1.00 3.81 -8.54
CA MET A 78 1.71 4.87 -9.27
C MET A 78 3.23 4.74 -9.17
N ILE A 79 3.79 4.40 -8.01
CA ILE A 79 5.25 4.51 -7.80
C ILE A 79 6.02 3.19 -7.86
N PHE A 80 5.38 2.04 -7.62
CA PHE A 80 6.03 0.72 -7.65
C PHE A 80 6.80 0.43 -8.95
N PRO A 81 6.28 0.68 -10.17
CA PRO A 81 7.06 0.45 -11.39
C PRO A 81 8.37 1.25 -11.40
N PHE A 82 8.36 2.49 -10.89
CA PHE A 82 9.55 3.34 -10.82
C PHE A 82 10.53 2.89 -9.72
N ILE A 83 10.03 2.39 -8.57
CA ILE A 83 10.88 1.74 -7.57
C ILE A 83 11.62 0.56 -8.20
N MET A 84 10.94 -0.24 -9.02
CA MET A 84 11.54 -1.35 -9.76
C MET A 84 12.52 -0.91 -10.87
N LEU A 85 12.63 0.37 -11.23
CA LEU A 85 13.69 0.81 -12.14
C LEU A 85 15.04 1.01 -11.43
N PHE A 86 15.05 1.13 -10.10
CA PHE A 86 16.29 1.27 -9.34
C PHE A 86 17.11 -0.02 -9.37
N LYS A 87 18.25 0.00 -10.09
CA LYS A 87 19.14 -1.16 -10.24
C LYS A 87 19.60 -1.73 -8.90
N LYS A 88 20.01 -0.88 -7.96
CA LYS A 88 20.49 -1.29 -6.63
C LYS A 88 19.35 -1.44 -5.64
N LYS A 89 19.40 -2.48 -4.81
CA LYS A 89 18.40 -2.67 -3.74
C LYS A 89 18.57 -1.52 -2.74
N ASN A 90 17.45 -0.92 -2.35
CA ASN A 90 17.39 0.14 -1.36
C ASN A 90 16.13 -0.05 -0.48
N ILE A 91 15.95 0.83 0.50
CA ILE A 91 14.82 0.79 1.44
C ILE A 91 13.46 0.83 0.75
N LEU A 92 13.35 1.49 -0.41
CA LEU A 92 12.09 1.56 -1.15
C LEU A 92 11.63 0.18 -1.65
N HIS A 93 12.55 -0.75 -1.90
CA HIS A 93 12.18 -2.13 -2.24
C HIS A 93 11.65 -2.89 -1.04
N ASP A 94 12.23 -2.67 0.13
CA ASP A 94 11.76 -3.27 1.39
C ASP A 94 10.39 -2.70 1.78
N PHE A 95 10.21 -1.39 1.58
CA PHE A 95 8.94 -0.71 1.76
C PHE A 95 7.88 -1.20 0.76
N MET A 96 8.22 -1.31 -0.52
CA MET A 96 7.37 -1.88 -1.57
C MET A 96 6.95 -3.32 -1.23
N PHE A 97 7.87 -4.13 -0.70
CA PHE A 97 7.54 -5.45 -0.20
C PHE A 97 6.50 -5.38 0.93
N PHE A 98 6.79 -4.59 1.95
CA PHE A 98 5.95 -4.51 3.14
C PHE A 98 4.55 -3.96 2.85
N ILE A 99 4.49 -2.76 2.28
CA ILE A 99 3.22 -2.07 2.05
C ILE A 99 2.41 -2.73 0.93
N GLY A 100 3.09 -3.28 -0.08
CA GLY A 100 2.41 -3.98 -1.19
C GLY A 100 1.77 -5.28 -0.73
N VAL A 101 2.48 -6.10 0.05
CA VAL A 101 1.93 -7.35 0.57
C VAL A 101 0.76 -7.07 1.52
N ILE A 102 0.92 -6.14 2.47
CA ILE A 102 -0.14 -5.85 3.46
C ILE A 102 -1.33 -5.14 2.79
N GLY A 103 -1.08 -4.07 2.03
CA GLY A 103 -2.14 -3.29 1.38
C GLY A 103 -2.86 -4.07 0.30
N GLY A 104 -2.13 -4.82 -0.53
CA GLY A 104 -2.70 -5.71 -1.54
C GLY A 104 -3.56 -6.81 -0.91
N LEU A 105 -3.06 -7.48 0.14
CA LEU A 105 -3.83 -8.49 0.85
C LEU A 105 -5.07 -7.90 1.54
N ALA A 106 -4.93 -6.77 2.22
CA ALA A 106 -6.04 -6.11 2.91
C ALA A 106 -7.15 -5.71 1.94
N GLY A 107 -6.80 -5.12 0.79
CA GLY A 107 -7.80 -4.74 -0.21
C GLY A 107 -8.48 -5.92 -0.90
N VAL A 108 -7.79 -7.05 -1.08
CA VAL A 108 -8.46 -8.28 -1.57
C VAL A 108 -9.38 -8.88 -0.51
N ILE A 109 -8.97 -8.92 0.75
CA ILE A 109 -9.77 -9.47 1.86
C ILE A 109 -10.99 -8.60 2.17
N TYR A 110 -10.85 -7.28 2.06
CA TYR A 110 -11.91 -6.32 2.37
C TYR A 110 -12.02 -5.26 1.25
N PRO A 111 -12.73 -5.59 0.15
CA PRO A 111 -12.69 -4.82 -1.09
C PRO A 111 -13.64 -3.63 -1.06
N THR A 112 -13.39 -2.64 -0.21
CA THR A 112 -14.31 -1.52 0.09
C THR A 112 -14.86 -0.80 -1.13
N GLU A 113 -14.06 -0.61 -2.19
CA GLU A 113 -14.50 0.07 -3.42
C GLU A 113 -15.28 -0.83 -4.38
N ALA A 114 -15.21 -2.16 -4.23
CA ALA A 114 -15.93 -3.10 -5.06
C ALA A 114 -17.18 -3.68 -4.36
N LEU A 115 -17.35 -3.46 -3.05
CA LEU A 115 -18.53 -3.91 -2.32
C LEU A 115 -19.80 -3.27 -2.89
N GLY A 116 -20.82 -4.08 -3.15
CA GLY A 116 -22.07 -3.63 -3.77
C GLY A 116 -21.99 -3.44 -5.28
N GLU A 117 -20.81 -3.55 -5.89
CA GLU A 117 -20.62 -3.42 -7.34
C GLU A 117 -20.70 -4.78 -8.04
N SER A 118 -21.04 -4.75 -9.33
CA SER A 118 -21.02 -5.96 -10.17
C SER A 118 -19.59 -6.34 -10.53
N ILE A 119 -19.25 -7.63 -10.44
CA ILE A 119 -17.89 -8.16 -10.68
C ILE A 119 -17.35 -7.85 -12.09
N PHE A 120 -18.23 -7.66 -13.07
CA PHE A 120 -17.87 -7.38 -14.46
C PHE A 120 -17.79 -5.88 -14.79
N THR A 121 -17.85 -5.01 -13.79
CA THR A 121 -17.61 -3.58 -13.98
C THR A 121 -16.13 -3.30 -14.11
N PHE A 122 -15.80 -2.27 -14.89
CA PHE A 122 -14.41 -1.82 -15.02
C PHE A 122 -13.79 -1.48 -13.66
N GLU A 123 -14.53 -0.81 -12.77
CA GLU A 123 -14.04 -0.47 -11.42
C GLU A 123 -13.70 -1.70 -10.60
N THR A 124 -14.57 -2.71 -10.58
CA THR A 124 -14.31 -3.94 -9.81
C THR A 124 -13.12 -4.71 -10.36
N ILE A 125 -13.02 -4.85 -11.69
CA ILE A 125 -11.88 -5.52 -12.34
C ILE A 125 -10.58 -4.76 -12.06
N ARG A 126 -10.57 -3.43 -12.23
CA ARG A 126 -9.43 -2.56 -11.94
C ARG A 126 -9.01 -2.67 -10.48
N PHE A 127 -9.97 -2.64 -9.56
CA PHE A 127 -9.73 -2.73 -8.12
C PHE A 127 -9.01 -4.03 -7.77
N TYR A 128 -9.57 -5.19 -8.15
CA TYR A 128 -8.95 -6.48 -7.86
C TYR A 128 -7.62 -6.65 -8.58
N PHE A 129 -7.53 -6.28 -9.86
CA PHE A 129 -6.26 -6.34 -10.59
C PHE A 129 -5.17 -5.55 -9.90
N SER A 130 -5.48 -4.33 -9.43
CA SER A 130 -4.50 -3.48 -8.74
C SER A 130 -4.05 -4.09 -7.42
N HIS A 131 -4.97 -4.56 -6.58
CA HIS A 131 -4.63 -5.14 -5.28
C HIS A 131 -3.91 -6.49 -5.39
N ILE A 132 -4.31 -7.33 -6.35
CA ILE A 132 -3.58 -8.56 -6.67
C ILE A 132 -2.17 -8.21 -7.17
N SER A 133 -2.01 -7.20 -8.02
CA SER A 133 -0.68 -6.77 -8.50
C SER A 133 0.19 -6.26 -7.35
N LEU A 134 -0.37 -5.44 -6.46
CA LEU A 134 0.31 -4.91 -5.28
C LEU A 134 0.77 -6.02 -4.32
N LEU A 135 0.03 -7.13 -4.22
CA LEU A 135 0.42 -8.29 -3.44
C LEU A 135 1.46 -9.15 -4.18
N VAL A 136 1.14 -9.58 -5.41
CA VAL A 136 1.88 -10.61 -6.16
C VAL A 136 3.27 -10.13 -6.53
N ILE A 137 3.41 -8.90 -7.04
CA ILE A 137 4.68 -8.40 -7.57
C ILE A 137 5.77 -8.36 -6.48
N PRO A 138 5.59 -7.65 -5.36
CA PRO A 138 6.58 -7.65 -4.28
C PRO A 138 6.80 -9.02 -3.66
N LEU A 139 5.74 -9.82 -3.47
CA LEU A 139 5.85 -11.15 -2.91
C LEU A 139 6.71 -12.06 -3.79
N LEU A 140 6.49 -12.05 -5.11
CA LEU A 140 7.28 -12.84 -6.05
C LEU A 140 8.70 -12.32 -6.20
N LEU A 141 8.93 -11.01 -6.14
CA LEU A 141 10.29 -10.47 -6.07
C LEU A 141 11.07 -11.04 -4.88
N ALA A 142 10.42 -11.21 -3.72
CA ALA A 142 11.02 -11.81 -2.54
C ALA A 142 11.17 -13.34 -2.67
N LEU A 143 10.11 -14.06 -3.06
CA LEU A 143 10.10 -15.53 -3.18
C LEU A 143 11.08 -16.05 -4.24
N LEU A 144 11.18 -15.36 -5.37
CA LEU A 144 12.14 -15.68 -6.43
C LEU A 144 13.55 -15.19 -6.09
N GLY A 145 13.76 -14.50 -4.96
CA GLY A 145 15.08 -14.01 -4.56
C GLY A 145 15.63 -12.87 -5.42
N LEU A 146 14.76 -12.15 -6.13
CA LEU A 146 15.13 -10.99 -6.94
C LEU A 146 15.37 -9.75 -6.06
N ARG A 147 14.51 -9.54 -5.05
CA ARG A 147 14.60 -8.46 -4.06
C ARG A 147 14.13 -8.98 -2.71
N VAL A 148 15.02 -9.68 -1.99
CA VAL A 148 14.70 -10.25 -0.68
C VAL A 148 14.64 -9.13 0.37
N PRO A 149 13.58 -8.99 1.18
CA PRO A 149 13.50 -7.97 2.21
C PRO A 149 14.56 -8.16 3.30
N ASP A 150 15.09 -7.08 3.87
CA ASP A 150 16.14 -7.16 4.90
C ASP A 150 15.84 -6.40 6.19
N LEU A 151 16.27 -6.97 7.31
CA LEU A 151 16.07 -6.38 8.63
C LEU A 151 17.16 -5.36 9.00
N LYS A 152 18.04 -4.91 8.09
CA LYS A 152 19.10 -3.96 8.49
C LYS A 152 18.55 -2.54 8.64
N LYS A 153 17.46 -2.23 7.94
CA LYS A 153 16.88 -0.89 7.85
C LYS A 153 15.41 -0.85 8.26
N TRP A 154 15.00 -1.77 9.14
CA TRP A 154 13.60 -1.87 9.61
C TRP A 154 13.06 -0.55 10.18
N TRP A 155 13.92 0.25 10.83
CA TRP A 155 13.56 1.53 11.47
C TRP A 155 13.25 2.63 10.46
N LEU A 156 13.60 2.46 9.18
CA LEU A 156 13.25 3.37 8.09
C LEU A 156 11.86 3.09 7.51
N ILE A 157 11.26 1.92 7.78
CA ILE A 157 9.95 1.55 7.24
C ILE A 157 8.84 2.53 7.69
N PRO A 158 8.75 2.91 8.98
CA PRO A 158 7.82 3.95 9.40
C PRO A 158 8.08 5.30 8.72
N LEU A 159 9.34 5.69 8.49
CA LEU A 159 9.66 6.94 7.79
C LEU A 159 9.22 6.92 6.31
N CYS A 160 9.39 5.79 5.62
CA CYS A 160 8.86 5.63 4.27
C CYS A 160 7.32 5.71 4.25
N PHE A 161 6.65 5.15 5.26
CA PHE A 161 5.20 5.29 5.42
C PHE A 161 4.78 6.74 5.65
N LEU A 162 5.48 7.48 6.52
CA LEU A 162 5.22 8.92 6.72
C LEU A 162 5.48 9.73 5.44
N GLY A 163 6.49 9.36 4.66
CA GLY A 163 6.72 9.94 3.33
C GLY A 163 5.55 9.70 2.36
N TYR A 164 4.97 8.50 2.37
CA TYR A 164 3.73 8.22 1.64
C TYR A 164 2.59 9.13 2.10
N GLN A 165 2.36 9.19 3.41
CA GLN A 165 1.31 10.01 4.00
C GLN A 165 1.47 11.50 3.67
N PHE A 166 2.71 11.99 3.62
CA PHE A 166 3.01 13.34 3.18
C PHE A 166 2.65 13.58 1.71
N ILE A 167 2.93 12.63 0.81
CA ILE A 167 2.49 12.73 -0.59
C ILE A 167 0.96 12.75 -0.68
N LEU A 168 0.26 11.91 0.09
CA LEU A 168 -1.21 11.92 0.14
C LEU A 168 -1.74 13.26 0.65
N MET A 169 -1.12 13.83 1.69
CA MET A 169 -1.47 15.16 2.21
C MET A 169 -1.32 16.24 1.14
N LEU A 170 -0.19 16.25 0.41
CA LEU A 170 0.04 17.21 -0.68
C LEU A 170 -0.97 17.03 -1.82
N ASN A 171 -1.32 15.79 -2.14
CA ASN A 171 -2.36 15.49 -3.13
C ASN A 171 -3.72 16.04 -2.68
N THR A 172 -4.13 15.80 -1.43
CA THR A 172 -5.37 16.35 -0.87
C THR A 172 -5.36 17.87 -0.88
N ALA A 173 -4.25 18.51 -0.50
CA ALA A 173 -4.09 19.97 -0.60
C ALA A 173 -4.27 20.47 -2.04
N LEU A 174 -3.61 19.82 -3.01
CA LEU A 174 -3.75 20.17 -4.42
C LEU A 174 -5.22 20.09 -4.86
N LEU A 175 -5.90 18.98 -4.54
CA LEU A 175 -7.29 18.77 -4.94
C LEU A 175 -8.26 19.80 -4.35
N THR A 176 -8.11 20.15 -3.07
CA THR A 176 -9.01 21.08 -2.39
C THR A 176 -8.71 22.53 -2.74
N PHE A 177 -7.44 22.96 -2.72
CA PHE A 177 -7.08 24.36 -2.95
C PHE A 177 -7.16 24.79 -4.42
N THR A 178 -7.03 23.86 -5.37
CA THR A 178 -7.30 24.16 -6.80
C THR A 178 -8.79 24.14 -7.14
N GLY A 179 -9.63 23.64 -6.24
CA GLY A 179 -11.05 23.44 -6.49
C GLY A 179 -11.36 22.29 -7.45
N MET A 180 -10.42 21.37 -7.69
CA MET A 180 -10.71 20.11 -8.39
C MET A 180 -11.69 19.24 -7.62
N VAL A 181 -11.72 19.39 -6.29
CA VAL A 181 -12.73 18.81 -5.43
C VAL A 181 -13.41 19.91 -4.63
N LYS A 182 -14.75 19.92 -4.64
CA LYS A 182 -15.59 20.90 -3.95
C LYS A 182 -16.72 20.20 -3.20
N ARG A 183 -17.18 20.84 -2.12
CA ARG A 183 -18.37 20.44 -1.38
C ARG A 183 -19.13 21.69 -0.97
N GLU A 184 -20.42 21.73 -1.24
CA GLU A 184 -21.27 22.85 -0.89
C GLU A 184 -21.24 23.10 0.63
N GLY A 185 -21.07 24.38 1.02
CA GLY A 185 -21.00 24.79 2.41
C GLY A 185 -19.63 24.63 3.09
N PHE A 186 -18.58 24.26 2.37
CA PHE A 186 -17.21 24.12 2.92
C PHE A 186 -16.19 24.97 2.16
N THR A 187 -15.27 25.58 2.90
CA THR A 187 -14.07 26.22 2.34
C THR A 187 -13.02 25.17 1.94
N PRO A 188 -12.08 25.50 1.03
CA PRO A 188 -10.98 24.61 0.67
C PRO A 188 -10.15 24.12 1.88
N PHE A 189 -9.96 24.99 2.87
CA PHE A 189 -9.20 24.66 4.07
C PHE A 189 -9.96 23.71 5.00
N GLU A 190 -11.26 23.91 5.20
CA GLU A 190 -12.11 22.98 5.96
C GLU A 190 -12.17 21.60 5.30
N LEU A 191 -12.22 21.56 3.96
CA LEU A 191 -12.14 20.29 3.23
C LEU A 191 -10.79 19.61 3.38
N PHE A 192 -9.70 20.39 3.32
CA PHE A 192 -8.35 19.88 3.46
C PHE A 192 -8.11 19.23 4.82
N ILE A 193 -8.52 19.87 5.91
CA ILE A 193 -8.27 19.37 7.27
C ILE A 193 -9.34 18.37 7.77
N SER A 194 -10.33 18.06 6.93
CA SER A 194 -11.45 17.20 7.31
C SER A 194 -10.99 15.77 7.59
N ARG A 195 -11.35 15.26 8.77
CA ARG A 195 -11.15 13.84 9.11
C ARG A 195 -12.08 12.92 8.32
N GLN A 196 -13.22 13.42 7.87
CA GLN A 196 -14.30 12.63 7.26
C GLN A 196 -14.32 12.73 5.72
N TYR A 197 -13.40 13.49 5.13
CA TYR A 197 -13.38 13.75 3.70
C TYR A 197 -11.97 13.66 3.14
N LEU A 198 -11.78 12.90 2.06
CA LEU A 198 -10.48 12.66 1.42
C LEU A 198 -9.38 12.17 2.39
N ASN A 199 -9.80 11.42 3.42
CA ASN A 199 -8.93 10.89 4.47
C ASN A 199 -8.81 9.36 4.40
N ASN A 200 -8.77 8.80 3.18
CA ASN A 200 -8.82 7.37 2.90
C ASN A 200 -7.62 6.56 3.44
N SER A 201 -6.58 7.23 3.94
CA SER A 201 -5.40 6.61 4.55
C SER A 201 -5.07 7.19 5.92
N PHE A 202 -6.07 7.86 6.54
CA PHE A 202 -5.99 8.44 7.87
C PHE A 202 -4.90 9.51 8.04
N THR A 203 -4.50 10.17 6.94
CA THR A 203 -3.55 11.28 6.93
C THR A 203 -3.89 12.35 7.99
N PHE A 204 -5.18 12.64 8.17
CA PHE A 204 -5.72 13.70 9.03
C PHE A 204 -6.22 13.20 10.39
N GLY A 205 -5.95 11.94 10.74
CA GLY A 205 -6.43 11.32 11.99
C GLY A 205 -7.36 10.14 11.74
N PRO A 206 -7.68 9.36 12.80
CA PRO A 206 -8.72 8.33 12.74
C PRO A 206 -10.07 8.95 12.34
N THR A 207 -10.89 8.23 11.60
CA THR A 207 -12.29 8.62 11.35
C THR A 207 -13.20 8.11 12.47
N ASP A 208 -14.36 8.76 12.66
CA ASP A 208 -15.28 8.41 13.76
C ASP A 208 -15.92 7.02 13.59
N ASP A 209 -15.99 6.51 12.36
CA ASP A 209 -16.49 5.18 12.01
C ASP A 209 -15.52 4.03 12.33
N MET A 210 -14.25 4.32 12.64
CA MET A 210 -13.26 3.28 13.02
C MET A 210 -13.49 2.66 14.40
N GLY A 211 -14.41 3.21 15.20
CA GLY A 211 -14.77 2.66 16.51
C GLY A 211 -13.57 2.38 17.42
N ALA A 212 -13.46 1.14 17.90
CA ALA A 212 -12.40 0.72 18.83
C ALA A 212 -10.99 0.78 18.21
N VAL A 213 -10.86 0.51 16.90
CA VAL A 213 -9.56 0.55 16.20
C VAL A 213 -9.04 1.98 16.13
N GLY A 214 -9.91 2.93 15.76
CA GLY A 214 -9.56 4.34 15.72
C GLY A 214 -9.12 4.87 17.08
N LYS A 215 -9.84 4.50 18.15
CA LYS A 215 -9.47 4.84 19.54
C LYS A 215 -8.12 4.23 19.94
N PHE A 216 -7.89 2.97 19.61
CA PHE A 216 -6.62 2.30 19.92
C PHE A 216 -5.44 3.02 19.25
N ILE A 217 -5.53 3.29 17.93
CA ILE A 217 -4.46 3.97 17.20
C ILE A 217 -4.29 5.41 17.71
N GLY A 218 -5.38 6.14 17.94
CA GLY A 218 -5.34 7.51 18.47
C GLY A 218 -4.71 7.59 19.86
N ASN A 219 -4.85 6.55 20.70
CA ASN A 219 -4.21 6.48 22.01
C ASN A 219 -2.70 6.19 21.96
N LEU A 220 -2.18 5.69 20.83
CA LEU A 220 -0.74 5.57 20.60
C LEU A 220 -0.10 6.91 20.20
N THR A 221 -0.91 7.93 19.91
CA THR A 221 -0.44 9.26 19.51
C THR A 221 -0.15 10.14 20.72
N LEU A 222 0.99 10.81 20.71
CA LEU A 222 1.39 11.72 21.77
C LEU A 222 0.39 12.90 21.89
N PRO A 223 0.05 13.36 23.11
CA PRO A 223 -0.95 14.42 23.30
C PRO A 223 -0.71 15.69 22.47
N LEU A 224 0.55 16.11 22.32
CA LEU A 224 0.91 17.29 21.53
C LEU A 224 0.55 17.15 20.04
N MET A 225 0.58 15.92 19.51
CA MET A 225 0.31 15.64 18.10
C MET A 225 -1.20 15.52 17.77
N ARG A 226 -2.06 15.51 18.80
CA ARG A 226 -3.53 15.48 18.69
C ARG A 226 -4.23 16.67 19.35
N LYS A 227 -3.49 17.76 19.58
CA LYS A 227 -3.98 19.00 20.19
C LYS A 227 -4.15 20.10 19.15
N ASP A 228 -5.25 20.84 19.24
CA ASP A 228 -5.50 22.04 18.43
C ASP A 228 -4.68 23.23 18.93
N ILE A 229 -3.42 23.32 18.50
CA ILE A 229 -2.48 24.38 18.92
C ILE A 229 -2.81 25.72 18.22
N LEU A 230 -3.41 25.67 17.03
CA LEU A 230 -3.72 26.86 16.21
C LEU A 230 -5.18 27.31 16.33
N ASN A 231 -5.97 26.69 17.21
CA ASN A 231 -7.40 26.94 17.37
C ASN A 231 -8.21 26.82 16.07
N ILE A 232 -7.79 25.90 15.18
CA ILE A 232 -8.42 25.66 13.89
C ILE A 232 -9.80 25.00 14.06
N ASN A 233 -9.94 24.15 15.07
CA ASN A 233 -11.16 23.39 15.36
C ASN A 233 -11.79 23.81 16.70
N GLN A 234 -11.63 25.08 17.10
CA GLN A 234 -12.22 25.64 18.31
C GLN A 234 -11.82 24.86 19.58
N GLY A 235 -10.57 24.38 19.63
CA GLY A 235 -10.05 23.63 20.78
C GLY A 235 -10.49 22.16 20.82
N LYS A 236 -11.23 21.66 19.82
CA LYS A 236 -11.54 20.23 19.68
C LYS A 236 -10.28 19.42 19.34
N GLU A 237 -10.32 18.13 19.63
CA GLU A 237 -9.21 17.20 19.31
C GLU A 237 -8.85 17.29 17.82
N THR A 238 -7.57 17.57 17.54
CA THR A 238 -7.07 17.84 16.20
C THR A 238 -5.79 17.08 15.96
N TYR A 239 -5.83 16.13 15.04
CA TYR A 239 -4.68 15.33 14.64
C TYR A 239 -3.86 16.11 13.60
N TRP A 240 -2.60 16.39 13.91
CA TRP A 240 -1.72 17.09 12.97
C TRP A 240 -1.41 16.19 11.77
N PRO A 241 -1.71 16.62 10.52
CA PRO A 241 -1.60 15.77 9.34
C PRO A 241 -0.21 15.14 9.24
N VAL A 242 -0.16 13.82 9.02
CA VAL A 242 1.07 13.00 8.98
C VAL A 242 1.80 12.88 10.32
N ILE A 243 1.99 13.98 11.04
CA ILE A 243 2.78 14.05 12.29
C ILE A 243 2.19 13.12 13.35
N TRP A 244 0.86 13.05 13.45
CA TRP A 244 0.16 12.22 14.43
C TRP A 244 0.45 10.71 14.27
N LEU A 245 0.84 10.27 13.07
CA LEU A 245 1.19 8.89 12.74
C LEU A 245 2.63 8.52 13.15
N LEU A 246 3.45 9.48 13.59
CA LEU A 246 4.85 9.20 13.93
C LEU A 246 4.96 8.09 14.98
N THR A 247 4.31 8.25 16.12
CA THR A 247 4.39 7.24 17.21
C THR A 247 3.64 5.94 16.85
N PRO A 248 2.39 5.97 16.37
CA PRO A 248 1.68 4.75 15.98
C PRO A 248 2.40 3.94 14.89
N SER A 249 3.01 4.60 13.90
CA SER A 249 3.70 3.90 12.80
C SER A 249 4.94 3.14 13.28
N TYR A 250 5.73 3.71 14.20
CA TYR A 250 6.86 3.00 14.80
C TYR A 250 6.42 1.83 15.68
N ILE A 251 5.35 1.98 16.46
CA ILE A 251 4.85 0.92 17.34
C ILE A 251 4.24 -0.24 16.52
N LEU A 252 3.49 0.07 15.47
CA LEU A 252 2.71 -0.93 14.73
C LEU A 252 3.46 -1.50 13.53
N LEU A 253 4.07 -0.65 12.69
CA LEU A 253 4.65 -1.08 11.43
C LEU A 253 6.00 -1.76 11.59
N THR A 254 6.80 -1.39 12.60
CA THR A 254 8.09 -2.04 12.83
C THR A 254 7.94 -3.52 13.20
N PRO A 255 7.18 -3.91 14.25
CA PRO A 255 7.01 -5.32 14.59
C PRO A 255 6.41 -6.11 13.43
N LEU A 256 5.42 -5.52 12.75
CA LEU A 256 4.78 -6.13 11.59
C LEU A 256 5.77 -6.36 10.45
N TYR A 257 6.63 -5.39 10.15
CA TYR A 257 7.68 -5.54 9.13
C TYR A 257 8.65 -6.66 9.47
N VAL A 258 9.06 -6.74 10.74
CA VAL A 258 9.93 -7.82 11.23
C VAL A 258 9.28 -9.18 11.01
N LEU A 259 8.01 -9.34 11.41
CA LEU A 259 7.26 -10.58 11.25
C LEU A 259 7.19 -11.04 9.78
N PHE A 260 6.84 -10.13 8.87
CA PHE A 260 6.70 -10.44 7.44
C PHE A 260 8.05 -10.75 6.77
N THR A 261 9.13 -10.16 7.27
CA THR A 261 10.48 -10.27 6.69
C THR A 261 11.30 -11.44 7.27
N LEU A 262 10.91 -11.95 8.45
CA LEU A 262 11.62 -12.99 9.18
C LEU A 262 11.81 -14.30 8.38
N PRO A 263 10.79 -14.87 7.72
CA PRO A 263 10.95 -16.14 6.99
C PRO A 263 12.01 -16.05 5.88
N PHE A 264 12.12 -14.89 5.24
CA PHE A 264 13.09 -14.64 4.17
C PHE A 264 14.52 -14.50 4.69
N ASN A 265 14.70 -13.88 5.86
CA ASN A 265 16.01 -13.70 6.47
C ASN A 265 16.56 -15.00 7.06
N LEU A 266 15.71 -15.80 7.71
CA LEU A 266 16.10 -17.13 8.22
C LEU A 266 16.57 -18.04 7.08
N LYS A 267 15.83 -18.07 5.96
CA LYS A 267 16.20 -18.85 4.78
C LYS A 267 17.54 -18.39 4.18
N LYS A 268 17.81 -17.08 4.19
CA LYS A 268 19.07 -16.51 3.69
C LYS A 268 20.25 -16.93 4.57
N GLN A 269 20.13 -16.79 5.90
CA GLN A 269 21.17 -17.16 6.86
C GLN A 269 21.52 -18.66 6.78
N ASN A 270 20.51 -19.53 6.65
CA ASN A 270 20.74 -20.97 6.52
C ASN A 270 21.54 -21.30 5.26
N LYS A 271 21.22 -20.68 4.12
CA LYS A 271 21.99 -20.86 2.87
C LYS A 271 23.45 -20.40 3.00
N GLU A 272 23.69 -19.29 3.69
CA GLU A 272 25.04 -18.76 3.90
C GLU A 272 25.85 -19.71 4.81
N LYS A 273 25.26 -20.22 5.90
CA LYS A 273 25.89 -21.22 6.77
C LYS A 273 26.25 -22.51 6.02
N THR A 274 25.35 -23.05 5.20
CA THR A 274 25.63 -24.27 4.41
C THR A 274 26.79 -24.06 3.44
N LYS A 275 26.87 -22.91 2.78
CA LYS A 275 28.00 -22.59 1.88
C LYS A 275 29.34 -22.53 2.62
N LEU A 276 29.38 -21.93 3.81
CA LEU A 276 30.59 -21.87 4.63
C LEU A 276 31.07 -23.26 5.03
N VAL A 277 30.15 -24.16 5.44
CA VAL A 277 30.50 -25.55 5.79
C VAL A 277 31.03 -26.32 4.57
N LEU A 278 30.43 -26.13 3.39
CA LEU A 278 30.89 -26.80 2.16
C LEU A 278 32.28 -26.31 1.74
N ASN A 279 32.52 -24.99 1.77
CA ASN A 279 33.82 -24.42 1.44
C ASN A 279 34.91 -24.81 2.46
N ALA A 280 34.55 -24.97 3.74
CA ALA A 280 35.48 -25.46 4.75
C ALA A 280 35.88 -26.92 4.49
N LYS A 281 34.98 -27.76 3.97
CA LYS A 281 35.27 -29.17 3.63
C LYS A 281 36.06 -29.35 2.33
N SER A 282 36.02 -28.42 1.38
CA SER A 282 36.78 -28.49 0.13
C SER A 282 38.25 -28.05 0.27
N ASN A 283 38.62 -27.50 1.43
CA ASN A 283 39.97 -27.03 1.74
C ASN A 283 40.77 -28.04 2.60
N TYR A 284 40.23 -29.23 2.83
CA TYR A 284 40.90 -30.41 3.40
C TYR A 284 40.91 -31.52 2.35
#